data_AF-A0AA38HM72-F1
#
_entry.id   AF-A0AA38HM72-F1
#
_cell.length_a   1.000
_cell.length_b   1.000
_cell.length_c   1.000
_cell.angle_alpha   90.00
_cell.angle_beta   90.00
_cell.angle_gamma   90.00
#
_symmetry.space_group_name_H-M   'P 1'
#
loop_
_entity.id
_entity.type
_entity.pdbx_description
1 polymer ?
#
loop_
_entity_poly.entity_id
_entity_poly.type
_entity_poly.pdbx_seq_one_letter_code
_entity_poly.pdbx_strand_id
1 'polypeptide(L)'
;MSRKQYAVDLGSLDTSDPTRPTMRAVWYRRRRGVTVACIGDLWDVQSSVPDSAAEFLDRHDDGRYGGDCQGRWDGENYWGAQRPEVIEEHLAFLRPMLDNCPAVPDGYDGWWRF
;
A
#
# COMPACT_ATOMS: atom_id res chain seq x y z
N MET A 1 -10.64 -15.01 0.85
CA MET A 1 -9.80 -13.89 1.35
C MET A 1 -9.48 -12.98 0.18
N SER A 2 -9.82 -11.69 0.26
CA SER A 2 -9.57 -10.71 -0.80
C SER A 2 -8.11 -10.29 -0.74
N ARG A 3 -7.28 -10.77 -1.67
CA ARG A 3 -5.92 -10.26 -1.84
C ARG A 3 -6.03 -8.91 -2.55
N LYS A 4 -6.11 -7.83 -1.78
CA LYS A 4 -5.93 -6.47 -2.32
C LYS A 4 -4.57 -6.45 -3.04
N GLN A 5 -4.52 -5.81 -4.21
CA GLN A 5 -3.25 -5.59 -4.89
C GLN A 5 -2.46 -4.54 -4.12
N TYR A 6 -1.43 -5.00 -3.42
CA TYR A 6 -0.40 -4.19 -2.81
C TYR A 6 0.84 -4.25 -3.70
N ALA A 7 1.46 -3.10 -3.97
CA ALA A 7 2.90 -3.06 -4.23
C ALA A 7 3.58 -2.74 -2.90
N VAL A 8 4.68 -3.41 -2.59
CA VAL A 8 5.37 -3.29 -1.31
C VAL A 8 6.87 -3.16 -1.54
N ASP A 9 7.55 -2.41 -0.68
CA ASP A 9 9.01 -2.35 -0.66
C ASP A 9 9.54 -3.34 0.37
N LEU A 10 10.07 -4.47 -0.10
CA LEU A 10 10.61 -5.53 0.76
C LEU A 10 11.83 -5.09 1.58
N GLY A 11 12.53 -4.01 1.17
CA GLY A 11 13.64 -3.44 1.91
C GLY A 11 13.22 -2.47 3.02
N SER A 12 11.92 -2.17 3.13
CA SER A 12 11.38 -1.15 4.05
C SER A 12 10.73 -1.72 5.30
N LEU A 13 10.88 -3.03 5.58
CA LEU A 13 10.34 -3.61 6.80
C LEU A 13 10.97 -2.93 8.02
N ASP A 14 10.13 -2.34 8.85
CA ASP A 14 10.48 -1.76 10.14
C ASP A 14 9.85 -2.59 11.26
N THR A 15 10.70 -3.15 12.11
CA THR A 15 10.33 -3.94 13.30
C THR A 15 10.76 -3.27 14.60
N SER A 16 11.06 -1.97 14.57
CA SER A 16 11.45 -1.19 15.76
C SER A 16 10.34 -1.17 16.82
N ASP A 17 9.08 -1.15 16.40
CA ASP A 17 7.92 -1.49 17.22
C ASP A 17 7.55 -2.96 17.01
N PRO A 18 7.88 -3.86 17.96
CA PRO A 18 7.60 -5.29 17.81
C PRO A 18 6.09 -5.61 17.86
N THR A 19 5.26 -4.68 18.34
CA THR A 19 3.80 -4.86 18.41
C THR A 19 3.09 -4.42 17.12
N ARG A 20 3.81 -3.69 16.26
CA ARG A 20 3.28 -3.11 15.04
C ARG A 20 4.37 -3.01 13.97
N PRO A 21 4.88 -4.13 13.45
CA PRO A 21 5.76 -4.10 12.29
C PRO A 21 5.09 -3.38 11.13
N THR A 22 5.87 -2.58 10.42
CA THR A 22 5.38 -1.79 9.29
C THR A 22 6.21 -1.99 8.04
N MET A 23 5.62 -1.77 6.88
CA MET A 23 6.31 -1.86 5.59
C MET A 23 5.68 -0.90 4.58
N ARG A 24 6.50 -0.17 3.82
CA ARG A 24 6.01 0.76 2.81
C ARG A 24 5.26 0.01 1.72
N ALA A 25 4.11 0.56 1.34
CA ALA A 25 3.23 -0.02 0.35
C ALA A 25 2.41 1.01 -0.43
N VAL A 26 1.94 0.55 -1.59
CA VAL A 26 0.92 1.20 -2.40
C VAL A 26 -0.24 0.25 -2.62
N TRP A 27 -1.48 0.73 -2.47
CA TRP A 27 -2.68 -0.08 -2.70
C TRP A 27 -3.82 0.72 -3.27
N TYR A 28 -4.64 0.07 -4.10
CA TYR A 28 -5.86 0.70 -4.59
C TYR A 28 -7.00 0.63 -3.57
N ARG A 29 -7.78 1.70 -3.48
CA ARG A 29 -9.08 1.72 -2.79
C ARG A 29 -10.08 2.62 -3.50
N ARG A 30 -11.37 2.27 -3.40
CA ARG A 30 -12.46 3.18 -3.76
C ARG A 30 -12.68 4.22 -2.67
N ARG A 31 -12.82 5.48 -3.05
CA ARG A 31 -13.24 6.57 -2.18
C ARG A 31 -14.18 7.50 -2.96
N ARG A 32 -15.42 7.64 -2.49
CA ARG A 32 -16.44 8.51 -3.12
C ARG A 32 -16.60 8.28 -4.63
N GLY A 33 -16.60 7.01 -5.05
CA GLY A 33 -16.73 6.66 -6.47
C GLY A 33 -15.45 6.78 -7.29
N VAL A 34 -14.34 7.27 -6.74
CA VAL A 34 -13.04 7.33 -7.44
C VAL A 34 -12.11 6.22 -6.94
N THR A 35 -11.42 5.56 -7.87
CA THR A 35 -10.31 4.65 -7.54
C THR A 35 -9.07 5.48 -7.28
N VAL A 36 -8.46 5.33 -6.11
CA VAL A 36 -7.22 6.02 -5.76
C VAL A 36 -6.15 5.02 -5.36
N ALA A 37 -4.91 5.26 -5.77
CA ALA A 37 -3.73 4.61 -5.21
C ALA A 37 -3.39 5.31 -3.89
N CYS A 38 -3.43 4.57 -2.80
CA CYS A 38 -2.96 5.01 -1.50
C CYS A 38 -1.52 4.59 -1.30
N ILE A 39 -0.72 5.50 -0.75
CA ILE A 39 0.71 5.32 -0.49
C ILE A 39 0.93 5.55 1.00
N GLY A 40 1.72 4.69 1.63
CA GLY A 40 2.04 4.78 3.05
C GLY A 40 2.51 3.44 3.58
N ASP A 41 2.16 3.10 4.81
CA ASP A 41 2.72 1.93 5.50
C ASP A 41 1.65 0.88 5.78
N LEU A 42 1.86 -0.35 5.29
CA LEU A 42 1.16 -1.52 5.81
C LEU A 42 1.64 -1.79 7.21
N TRP A 43 0.72 -2.21 8.06
CA TRP A 43 1.01 -2.67 9.40
C TRP A 43 0.14 -3.87 9.72
N ASP A 44 0.61 -4.69 10.65
CA ASP A 44 -0.14 -5.85 11.12
C ASP A 44 0.23 -6.16 12.57
N VAL A 45 -0.75 -6.53 13.39
CA VAL A 45 -0.50 -6.95 14.77
C VAL A 45 -0.24 -8.45 14.76
N GLN A 46 1.03 -8.82 14.72
CA GLN A 46 1.45 -10.22 14.66
C GLN A 46 1.82 -10.77 16.04
N SER A 47 1.63 -12.07 16.23
CA SER A 47 1.96 -12.78 17.48
C SER A 47 3.47 -12.82 17.79
N SER A 48 4.31 -12.63 16.78
CA SER A 48 5.75 -12.53 16.87
C SER A 48 6.26 -11.56 15.81
N VAL A 49 7.42 -10.95 16.08
CA VAL A 49 8.11 -10.08 15.12
C VAL A 49 8.52 -10.93 13.92
N PRO A 50 8.21 -10.53 12.67
CA PRO A 50 8.67 -11.23 11.49
C PRO A 50 10.18 -11.06 11.31
N ASP A 51 10.88 -12.13 10.94
CA ASP A 51 12.31 -12.10 10.63
C ASP A 51 12.59 -11.53 9.24
N SER A 52 11.56 -11.41 8.39
CA SER A 52 11.68 -10.88 7.02
C SER A 52 10.39 -10.27 6.49
N ALA A 53 10.51 -9.43 5.45
CA ALA A 53 9.36 -8.87 4.74
C ALA A 53 8.48 -9.95 4.11
N ALA A 54 9.07 -11.05 3.63
CA ALA A 54 8.34 -12.17 3.07
C ALA A 54 7.46 -12.87 4.12
N GLU A 55 7.99 -13.06 5.33
CA GLU A 55 7.25 -13.63 6.45
C GLU A 55 6.16 -12.69 6.98
N PHE A 56 6.46 -11.38 7.06
CA PHE A 56 5.44 -10.37 7.38
C PHE A 56 4.24 -10.48 6.43
N LEU A 57 4.50 -10.58 5.11
CA LEU A 57 3.47 -10.69 4.08
C LEU A 57 2.71 -12.01 4.11
N ASP A 58 3.38 -13.14 4.39
CA ASP A 58 2.74 -14.44 4.48
C ASP A 58 1.75 -14.51 5.65
N ARG A 59 2.10 -13.85 6.75
CA ARG A 59 1.26 -13.72 7.95
C ARG A 59 0.20 -12.63 7.86
N HIS A 60 0.33 -11.71 6.90
CA HIS A 60 -0.53 -10.54 6.79
C HIS A 60 -1.98 -10.92 6.43
N ASP A 61 -2.81 -11.05 7.45
CA ASP A 61 -4.22 -11.44 7.31
C ASP A 61 -5.21 -10.30 7.59
N ASP A 62 -4.75 -9.18 8.16
CA ASP A 62 -5.57 -8.00 8.43
C ASP A 62 -5.84 -7.18 7.15
N GLY A 63 -6.56 -7.80 6.22
CA GLY A 63 -7.12 -7.14 5.04
C GLY A 63 -8.20 -6.10 5.37
N ARG A 64 -8.54 -5.86 6.65
CA ARG A 64 -9.69 -5.05 7.05
C ARG A 64 -9.32 -3.58 7.25
N TYR A 65 -8.18 -3.30 7.85
CA TYR A 65 -7.66 -1.94 8.03
C TYR A 65 -6.51 -1.73 7.04
N GLY A 66 -6.82 -1.17 5.86
CA GLY A 66 -5.73 -0.73 4.97
C GLY A 66 -4.76 0.16 5.75
N GLY A 67 -3.47 0.03 5.46
CA GLY A 67 -2.38 0.66 6.19
C GLY A 67 -2.50 2.18 6.38
N ASP A 68 -1.53 2.76 7.06
CA ASP A 68 -1.48 4.18 7.36
C ASP A 68 -1.26 4.97 6.06
N CYS A 69 -2.35 5.49 5.50
CA CYS A 69 -2.34 6.21 4.24
C CYS A 69 -1.81 7.63 4.42
N GLN A 70 -0.61 7.86 3.91
CA GLN A 70 0.11 9.15 3.96
C GLN A 70 -0.07 9.95 2.67
N GLY A 71 -0.28 9.27 1.54
CA GLY A 71 -0.46 9.86 0.22
C GLY A 71 -1.57 9.20 -0.58
N ARG A 72 -2.10 9.93 -1.55
CA ARG A 72 -3.12 9.47 -2.50
C ARG A 72 -2.82 10.01 -3.88
N TRP A 73 -2.97 9.16 -4.88
CA TRP A 73 -2.94 9.50 -6.29
C TRP A 73 -4.26 9.04 -6.92
N ASP A 74 -4.99 9.95 -7.56
CA ASP A 74 -6.27 9.64 -8.23
C ASP A 74 -6.14 9.42 -9.75
N GLY A 75 -4.92 9.41 -10.27
CA GLY A 75 -4.63 9.35 -11.70
C GLY A 75 -4.14 10.68 -12.28
N GLU A 76 -4.46 11.79 -11.61
CA GLU A 76 -4.14 13.15 -12.09
C GLU A 76 -3.52 14.02 -10.98
N ASN A 77 -4.04 13.90 -9.75
CA ASN A 77 -3.70 14.75 -8.62
C ASN A 77 -3.14 13.93 -7.46
N TYR A 78 -2.15 14.52 -6.78
CA TYR A 78 -1.59 13.99 -5.55
C TYR A 78 -2.16 14.72 -4.32
N TRP A 79 -2.49 13.96 -3.27
CA TRP A 79 -3.07 14.46 -2.02
C TRP A 79 -2.45 13.78 -0.80
N GLY A 80 -2.36 14.45 0.34
CA GLY A 80 -1.86 13.88 1.60
C GLY A 80 -0.64 14.62 2.11
N ALA A 81 0.56 14.04 1.94
CA ALA A 81 1.82 14.70 2.28
C ALA A 81 1.90 16.12 1.69
N GLN A 82 2.41 17.06 2.49
CA GLN A 82 2.52 18.48 2.12
C GLN A 82 3.97 18.89 1.82
N ARG A 83 4.95 18.08 2.21
CA ARG A 83 6.36 18.37 1.98
C ARG A 83 6.77 17.88 0.59
N PRO A 84 7.33 18.74 -0.29
CA PRO A 84 7.70 18.36 -1.66
C PRO A 84 8.57 17.10 -1.73
N GLU A 85 9.60 17.02 -0.89
CA GLU A 85 10.52 15.87 -0.87
C GLU A 85 9.79 14.54 -0.58
N VAL A 86 8.81 14.55 0.33
CA VAL A 86 8.01 13.36 0.66
C VAL A 86 7.07 13.00 -0.49
N ILE A 87 6.52 14.01 -1.18
CA ILE A 87 5.70 13.79 -2.38
C ILE A 87 6.55 13.13 -3.47
N GLU A 88 7.76 13.62 -3.70
CA GLU A 88 8.70 13.05 -4.68
C GLU A 88 9.05 11.59 -4.36
N GLU A 89 9.36 11.28 -3.10
CA GLU A 89 9.58 9.90 -2.64
C GLU A 89 8.36 9.02 -2.91
N HIS A 90 7.16 9.49 -2.56
CA HIS A 90 5.92 8.75 -2.78
C HIS A 90 5.67 8.48 -4.26
N LEU A 91 5.89 9.47 -5.11
CA LEU A 91 5.71 9.32 -6.55
C LEU A 91 6.78 8.41 -7.16
N ALA A 92 8.03 8.46 -6.68
CA ALA A 92 9.09 7.56 -7.09
C ALA A 92 8.74 6.10 -6.74
N PHE A 93 8.14 5.87 -5.57
CA PHE A 93 7.67 4.55 -5.15
C PHE A 93 6.42 4.08 -5.92
N LEU A 94 5.51 4.99 -6.25
CA LEU A 94 4.30 4.70 -7.02
C LEU A 94 4.58 4.33 -8.48
N ARG A 95 5.52 5.02 -9.14
CA ARG A 95 5.78 4.89 -10.60
C ARG A 95 5.98 3.45 -11.08
N PRO A 96 6.86 2.63 -10.47
CA PRO A 96 7.04 1.23 -10.88
C PRO A 96 5.75 0.41 -10.82
N MET A 97 4.87 0.69 -9.85
CA MET A 97 3.57 0.03 -9.78
C MET A 97 2.66 0.46 -10.93
N LEU A 98 2.64 1.75 -11.29
CA LEU A 98 1.86 2.22 -12.43
C LEU A 98 2.37 1.65 -13.77
N ASP A 99 3.68 1.46 -13.89
CA ASP A 99 4.30 0.92 -15.11
C ASP A 99 4.06 -0.59 -15.28
N ASN A 100 3.93 -1.34 -14.18
CA ASN A 100 3.85 -2.81 -14.21
C ASN A 100 2.47 -3.39 -13.84
N CYS A 101 1.60 -2.61 -13.20
CA CYS A 101 0.24 -3.03 -12.89
C CYS A 101 -0.70 -2.50 -14.00
N PRO A 102 -1.47 -3.35 -14.69
CA PRO A 102 -2.41 -2.88 -15.70
C PRO A 102 -3.31 -1.81 -15.07
N ALA A 103 -3.50 -0.71 -15.81
CA ALA A 103 -4.38 0.38 -15.42
C ALA A 103 -5.67 -0.18 -14.80
N VAL A 104 -5.97 0.20 -13.56
CA VAL A 104 -7.14 -0.33 -12.85
C VAL A 104 -8.38 -0.02 -13.69
N PRO A 105 -9.14 -1.04 -14.14
CA PRO A 105 -10.27 -0.81 -15.03
C PRO A 105 -11.30 0.12 -14.40
N ASP A 106 -11.95 0.92 -15.24
CA ASP A 106 -13.17 1.62 -14.84
C ASP A 106 -14.17 0.60 -14.28
N GLY A 107 -14.64 0.83 -13.05
CA GLY A 107 -15.54 -0.11 -12.38
C GLY A 107 -14.89 -1.07 -11.39
N TYR A 108 -13.56 -1.03 -11.19
CA TYR A 108 -12.89 -1.89 -10.19
C TYR A 108 -13.53 -1.80 -8.80
N ASP A 109 -13.96 -2.96 -8.28
CA ASP A 109 -14.68 -3.16 -7.01
C ASP A 109 -13.79 -3.78 -5.91
N GLY A 110 -12.48 -3.89 -6.17
CA GLY A 110 -11.53 -4.54 -5.28
C GLY A 110 -11.20 -5.99 -5.66
N TRP A 111 -11.70 -6.49 -6.79
CA TRP A 111 -11.40 -7.83 -7.28
C TRP A 111 -10.90 -7.79 -8.73
N TRP A 112 -9.71 -8.35 -8.96
CA TRP A 112 -9.31 -8.76 -10.30
C TRP A 112 -9.98 -10.09 -10.61
N ARG A 113 -10.76 -10.11 -11.69
CA ARG A 113 -11.37 -11.32 -12.25
C ARG A 113 -10.71 -11.55 -13.60
N PHE A 114 -10.14 -12.72 -13.80
CA PHE A 114 -9.62 -13.18 -15.09
C PHE A 114 -10.77 -13.72 -15.95
#